data_AF-R7S0X5-F1
#
_entry.id   AF-R7S0X5-F1
#
_cell.length_a   1.000
_cell.length_b   1.000
_cell.length_c   1.000
_cell.angle_alpha   90.00
_cell.angle_beta   90.00
_cell.angle_gamma   90.00
#
_symmetry.space_group_name_H-M   'P 1'
#
loop_
_entity.id
_entity.type
_entity.pdbx_description
1 polymer ?
#
loop_
_entity_poly.entity_id
_entity_poly.type
_entity_poly.pdbx_seq_one_letter_code
_entity_poly.pdbx_strand_id
1 'polypeptide(L)'
;MGLKDKAYKSIQRDVNKVVSQWLHHAHTVSKQPAGAVERAKHQLIELRPEFVNKYEDAWPLDDLISRRLAYTAREIKKGISKPQDPAFHDNVKSLPAQSILGAL
;
A
#
# COMPACT_ATOMS: atom_id res chain seq x y z
N MET A 1 7.70 18.99 24.08
CA MET A 1 8.61 18.28 23.16
C MET A 1 7.84 17.97 21.87
N GLY A 2 7.79 18.89 20.90
CA GLY A 2 6.75 18.92 19.86
C GLY A 2 7.25 19.07 18.41
N LEU A 3 8.40 18.48 18.08
CA LEU A 3 9.08 18.68 16.79
C LEU A 3 9.29 17.41 15.94
N LYS A 4 8.60 16.30 16.24
CA LYS A 4 8.61 15.08 15.40
C LYS A 4 7.32 14.87 14.59
N ASP A 5 6.35 15.77 14.70
CA ASP A 5 4.98 15.54 14.24
C ASP A 5 4.75 15.79 12.75
N LYS A 6 5.36 16.82 12.15
CA LYS A 6 5.02 17.21 10.77
C LYS A 6 5.53 16.23 9.72
N ALA A 7 6.80 15.82 9.83
CA ALA A 7 7.39 14.84 8.90
C ALA A 7 6.69 13.48 9.01
N TYR A 8 6.46 13.02 10.24
CA TYR A 8 5.72 11.78 10.49
C TYR A 8 4.29 11.84 9.93
N LYS A 9 3.54 12.92 10.18
CA LYS A 9 2.20 13.12 9.62
C LYS A 9 2.20 13.17 8.09
N SER A 10 3.25 13.71 7.47
CA SER A 10 3.41 13.73 6.02
C SER A 10 3.58 12.31 5.47
N ILE A 11 4.52 11.54 6.03
CA ILE A 11 4.76 10.14 5.64
C ILE A 11 3.47 9.31 5.83
N GLN A 12 2.82 9.47 6.99
CA GLN A 12 1.57 8.76 7.27
C GLN A 12 0.47 9.11 6.26
N ARG A 13 0.39 10.38 5.83
CA ARG A 13 -0.59 10.80 4.81
C ARG A 13 -0.32 10.12 3.48
N ASP A 14 0.92 10.06 3.04
CA ASP A 14 1.26 9.42 1.76
C ASP A 14 1.04 7.91 1.82
N VAL A 15 1.46 7.25 2.91
CA VAL A 15 1.17 5.83 3.13
C VAL A 15 -0.33 5.58 3.09
N ASN A 16 -1.13 6.37 3.81
CA ASN A 16 -2.58 6.21 3.81
C ASN A 16 -3.17 6.37 2.41
N LYS A 17 -2.70 7.37 1.65
CA LYS A 17 -3.17 7.64 0.28
C LYS A 17 -2.80 6.49 -0.67
N VAL A 18 -1.54 6.05 -0.67
CA VAL A 18 -1.10 4.96 -1.53
C VAL A 18 -1.83 3.66 -1.17
N VAL A 19 -1.94 3.33 0.12
CA VAL A 19 -2.70 2.16 0.57
C VAL A 19 -4.15 2.24 0.10
N SER A 20 -4.81 3.39 0.24
CA SER A 20 -6.23 3.55 -0.17
C SER A 20 -6.43 3.55 -1.69
N GLN A 21 -5.41 3.86 -2.48
CA GLN A 21 -5.47 3.85 -3.94
C GLN A 21 -5.04 2.51 -4.55
N TRP A 22 -4.21 1.71 -3.87
CA TRP A 22 -3.58 0.54 -4.48
C TRP A 22 -3.85 -0.79 -3.77
N LEU A 23 -4.30 -0.78 -2.51
CA LEU A 23 -4.50 -1.99 -1.71
C LEU A 23 -5.92 -2.08 -1.14
N HIS A 24 -6.48 -3.29 -1.06
CA HIS A 24 -7.82 -3.49 -0.52
C HIS A 24 -7.82 -3.35 1.00
N HIS A 25 -8.59 -2.39 1.53
CA HIS A 25 -8.66 -2.15 2.97
C HIS A 25 -9.19 -3.32 3.80
N ALA A 26 -9.98 -4.21 3.20
CA ALA A 26 -10.53 -5.40 3.85
C ALA A 26 -9.50 -6.52 4.04
N HIS A 27 -8.34 -6.44 3.38
CA HIS A 27 -7.36 -7.52 3.32
C HIS A 27 -6.08 -7.15 4.07
N THR A 28 -5.51 -8.13 4.79
CA THR A 28 -4.12 -8.07 5.28
C THR A 28 -3.15 -8.21 4.11
N VAL A 29 -1.87 -7.90 4.34
CA VAL A 29 -0.79 -8.00 3.32
C VAL A 29 -0.84 -9.32 2.55
N SER A 30 -0.90 -10.45 3.26
CA SER A 30 -0.95 -11.80 2.68
C SER A 30 -2.20 -12.13 1.87
N LYS A 31 -3.25 -11.30 1.95
CA LYS A 31 -4.51 -11.46 1.23
C LYS A 31 -4.67 -10.43 0.11
N GLN A 32 -3.66 -9.59 -0.12
CA GLN A 32 -3.64 -8.70 -1.26
C GLN A 32 -3.41 -9.49 -2.56
N PRO A 33 -3.88 -9.00 -3.70
CA PRO A 33 -3.53 -9.57 -5.00
C PRO A 33 -2.01 -9.61 -5.20
N ALA A 34 -1.53 -10.61 -5.96
CA ALA A 34 -0.11 -10.77 -6.24
C ALA A 34 0.48 -9.49 -6.86
N GLY A 35 1.63 -9.05 -6.36
CA GLY A 35 2.33 -7.85 -6.83
C GLY A 35 1.71 -6.52 -6.39
N ALA A 36 0.55 -6.50 -5.73
CA ALA A 36 -0.12 -5.25 -5.35
C ALA A 36 0.65 -4.49 -4.28
N VAL A 37 1.19 -5.21 -3.29
CA VAL A 37 1.98 -4.64 -2.19
C VAL A 37 3.29 -4.07 -2.72
N GLU A 38 3.94 -4.78 -3.64
CA GLU A 38 5.17 -4.37 -4.30
C GLU A 38 4.96 -3.10 -5.13
N ARG A 39 3.85 -3.01 -5.89
CA ARG A 39 3.49 -1.78 -6.62
C ARG A 39 3.23 -0.61 -5.67
N ALA A 40 2.50 -0.84 -4.59
CA ALA A 40 2.25 0.19 -3.58
C ALA A 40 3.56 0.68 -2.93
N LYS A 41 4.48 -0.25 -2.62
CA LYS A 41 5.81 0.07 -2.10
C LYS A 41 6.62 0.91 -3.09
N HIS A 42 6.62 0.54 -4.38
CA HIS A 42 7.31 1.31 -5.42
C HIS A 42 6.81 2.75 -5.50
N GLN A 43 5.48 2.95 -5.48
CA GLN A 43 4.88 4.29 -5.46
C GLN A 43 5.29 5.09 -4.21
N LEU A 44 5.41 4.45 -3.06
CA LEU A 44 5.90 5.12 -1.85
C LEU A 44 7.38 5.47 -1.92
N ILE A 45 8.21 4.62 -2.53
CA ILE A 45 9.64 4.88 -2.75
C ILE A 45 9.82 6.09 -3.68
N GLU A 46 9.03 6.19 -4.75
CA GLU A 46 9.04 7.36 -5.66
C GLU A 46 8.69 8.66 -4.92
N LEU A 47 7.71 8.63 -4.01
CA LEU A 47 7.31 9.78 -3.21
C LEU A 47 8.28 10.11 -2.06
N ARG A 48 8.99 9.09 -1.56
CA ARG A 48 9.84 9.15 -0.37
C ARG A 48 11.18 8.42 -0.60
N PRO A 49 12.00 8.89 -1.55
CA PRO A 49 13.27 8.23 -1.91
C PRO A 49 14.26 8.19 -0.74
N GLU A 50 14.09 9.03 0.28
CA GLU A 50 14.90 9.01 1.50
C GLU A 50 14.87 7.68 2.26
N PHE A 51 13.82 6.86 2.08
CA PHE A 51 13.76 5.55 2.74
C PHE A 51 14.74 4.55 2.13
N VAL A 52 14.94 4.56 0.81
CA VAL A 52 15.91 3.67 0.15
C VAL A 52 17.34 4.07 0.51
N ASN A 53 17.60 5.37 0.61
CA ASN A 53 18.94 5.87 0.95
C ASN A 53 19.34 5.56 2.40
N LYS A 54 18.36 5.39 3.29
CA LYS A 54 18.60 5.29 4.74
C LYS A 54 18.37 3.89 5.30
N TYR A 55 17.53 3.09 4.64
CA TYR A 55 17.13 1.78 5.12
C TYR A 55 17.22 0.78 3.98
N GLU A 56 17.90 -0.33 4.23
CA GLU A 56 17.97 -1.47 3.32
C GLU A 56 16.56 -1.88 2.90
N ASP A 57 16.36 -2.04 1.58
CA ASP A 57 15.09 -2.35 0.93
C ASP A 57 13.90 -1.47 1.32
N ALA A 58 14.15 -0.29 1.89
CA ALA A 58 13.13 0.59 2.44
C ALA A 58 12.16 -0.15 3.40
N TRP A 59 12.67 -1.08 4.22
CA TRP A 59 11.86 -1.91 5.14
C TRP A 59 10.83 -1.14 6.01
N PRO A 60 11.05 0.13 6.43
CA PRO A 60 10.03 0.83 7.22
C PRO A 60 8.74 1.08 6.44
N LEU A 61 8.78 1.14 5.11
CA LEU A 61 7.57 1.29 4.29
C LEU A 61 6.71 0.03 4.35
N ASP A 62 7.31 -1.16 4.35
CA ASP A 62 6.59 -2.43 4.50
C ASP A 62 5.85 -2.49 5.84
N ASP A 63 6.52 -2.07 6.92
CA ASP A 63 5.95 -1.97 8.25
C ASP A 63 4.74 -1.02 8.29
N LEU A 64 4.86 0.15 7.67
CA LEU A 64 3.80 1.14 7.62
C LEU A 64 2.60 0.66 6.81
N ILE A 65 2.82 0.03 5.65
CA ILE A 65 1.78 -0.60 4.84
C ILE A 65 1.07 -1.70 5.65
N SER A 66 1.85 -2.60 6.25
CA SER A 66 1.34 -3.74 7.03
C SER A 66 0.48 -3.27 8.20
N ARG A 67 0.95 -2.28 8.97
CA ARG A 67 0.20 -1.70 10.09
C ARG A 67 -1.09 -1.03 9.61
N ARG A 68 -1.06 -0.33 8.49
CA ARG A 68 -2.26 0.33 7.94
C ARG A 68 -3.31 -0.68 7.50
N LEU A 69 -2.92 -1.72 6.78
CA LEU A 69 -3.84 -2.78 6.34
C LEU A 69 -4.41 -3.59 7.51
N ALA A 70 -3.57 -3.94 8.49
CA ALA A 70 -4.03 -4.63 9.69
C ALA A 70 -5.05 -3.78 10.46
N TYR A 71 -4.83 -2.46 10.56
CA TYR A 71 -5.78 -1.54 11.15
C TYR A 71 -7.10 -1.51 10.38
N THR A 72 -7.08 -1.26 9.06
CA THR A 72 -8.32 -1.14 8.28
C THR A 72 -9.13 -2.43 8.26
N ALA A 73 -8.47 -3.57 8.06
CA ALA A 73 -9.12 -4.88 8.02
C ALA A 73 -9.77 -5.22 9.38
N ARG A 74 -9.09 -4.92 10.49
CA ARG A 74 -9.64 -5.11 11.83
C ARG A 74 -10.88 -4.26 12.09
N GLU A 75 -10.85 -2.99 11.68
CA GLU A 75 -11.99 -2.09 11.88
C GLU A 75 -13.19 -2.48 11.01
N ILE A 76 -12.96 -2.87 9.75
CA ILE A 76 -14.00 -3.43 8.88
C ILE A 76 -14.61 -4.69 9.49
N LYS A 77 -13.79 -5.58 10.07
CA LYS A 77 -14.29 -6.77 10.79
C LYS A 77 -15.17 -6.44 12.00
N LYS A 78 -14.99 -5.27 12.62
CA LYS A 78 -15.85 -4.76 13.69
C LYS A 78 -17.12 -4.06 13.17
N GLY A 79 -17.34 -4.03 11.86
CA GLY A 79 -18.44 -3.29 11.23
C GLY A 79 -18.18 -1.79 11.07
N ILE A 80 -16.96 -1.31 11.33
CA ILE A 80 -16.60 0.09 11.15
C ILE A 80 -16.16 0.30 9.70
N SER A 81 -16.91 1.12 8.97
CA SER A 81 -16.58 1.45 7.58
C SER A 81 -15.22 2.15 7.49
N LYS A 82 -14.38 1.68 6.56
CA LYS A 82 -13.13 2.31 6.14
C LYS A 82 -13.19 2.52 4.63
N PRO A 83 -13.65 3.68 4.15
CA PRO A 83 -13.87 3.89 2.73
C PRO A 83 -12.58 3.70 1.94
N GLN A 84 -12.71 3.05 0.79
CA GLN A 84 -11.66 2.96 -0.23
C GLN A 84 -11.59 4.30 -0.98
N ASP A 85 -10.42 4.67 -1.47
CA ASP A 85 -10.27 5.90 -2.28
C ASP A 85 -11.06 5.75 -3.60
N PRO A 86 -11.72 6.81 -4.10
CA PRO A 86 -12.38 6.76 -5.42
C PRO A 86 -11.44 6.43 -6.57
N ALA A 87 -10.14 6.78 -6.44
CA ALA A 87 -9.11 6.43 -7.41
C ALA A 87 -8.53 5.03 -7.17
N PHE A 88 -9.22 4.17 -6.43
CA PHE A 88 -8.73 2.82 -6.17
C PHE A 88 -8.59 2.03 -7.46
N HIS A 89 -7.35 1.63 -7.72
CA HIS A 89 -6.97 0.78 -8.82
C HIS A 89 -7.36 -0.66 -8.47
N ASP A 90 -8.63 -0.99 -8.70
CA ASP A 90 -9.12 -2.36 -8.58
C ASP A 90 -8.33 -3.23 -9.55
N ASN A 91 -7.40 -4.03 -9.04
CA ASN A 91 -6.47 -4.86 -9.83
C ASN A 91 -7.18 -6.04 -10.53
N VAL A 92 -8.43 -5.87 -10.93
CA VAL A 92 -9.30 -6.90 -11.50
C VAL A 92 -9.45 -6.76 -13.03
N LYS A 93 -8.99 -5.68 -13.68
CA LYS A 93 -9.24 -5.48 -15.14
C LYS A 93 -8.11 -4.96 -16.05
N SER A 94 -6.84 -5.12 -15.70
CA SER A 94 -5.77 -4.85 -16.69
C SER A 94 -4.49 -5.65 -16.48
N LEU A 95 -4.60 -6.98 -16.59
CA LEU A 95 -3.54 -7.73 -17.24
C LEU A 95 -3.96 -7.88 -18.70
N PRO A 96 -3.24 -7.34 -19.70
CA PRO A 96 -3.46 -7.77 -21.07
C PRO A 96 -3.26 -9.28 -21.12
N ALA A 97 -4.24 -9.99 -21.67
CA ALA A 97 -4.15 -11.41 -21.98
C ALA A 97 -3.13 -11.63 -23.11
N GLN A 98 -1.84 -11.50 -22.81
CA GLN A 98 -0.75 -11.87 -23.72
C GLN A 98 0.41 -12.44 -22.89
N SER A 99 0.36 -13.74 -22.62
CA SER A 99 1.51 -14.65 -22.77
C SER A 99 1.12 -16.11 -22.50
N ILE A 100 0.03 -16.59 -23.11
CA ILE A 100 -0.18 -18.03 -23.30
C ILE A 100 -0.54 -18.23 -24.77
N LEU A 101 0.47 -18.10 -25.63
CA LEU A 101 0.53 -18.62 -27.00
C LEU A 101 1.93 -18.26 -27.54
N GLY A 102 2.93 -19.03 -27.12
CA GLY A 102 4.32 -18.77 -27.52
C GLY A 102 5.35 -19.65 -26.84
N ALA A 103 5.07 -20.95 -26.69
CA ALA A 103 6.08 -22.01 -26.59
C ALA A 103 5.33 -23.33 -26.34
N LEU A 104 5.02 -24.04 -27.42
CA LEU A 104 5.18 -25.49 -27.64
C LEU A 104 4.55 -25.84 -28.99
#